data_AF-A0A2W7MXU1-F1
#
_entry.id   AF-A0A2W7MXU1-F1
#
_cell.length_a   1.000
_cell.length_b   1.000
_cell.length_c   1.000
_cell.angle_alpha   90.00
_cell.angle_beta   90.00
_cell.angle_gamma   90.00
#
_symmetry.space_group_name_H-M   'P 1'
#
loop_
_entity.id
_entity.type
_entity.pdbx_description
1 polymer ?
#
loop_
_entity_poly.entity_id
_entity_poly.type
_entity_poly.pdbx_seq_one_letter_code
_entity_poly.pdbx_strand_id
1 'polypeptide(L)'
;MRLEFADRARDLALFNLAIDSKLRGCDLVRLRVADVSAAGQVKERTSVLQSKTPQPVRFEITDGTRKSLLAWLEDPELVGSEFL
;
A
#
# COMPACT_ATOMS: atom_id res chain seq x y z
N MET A 1 -0.95 -16.77 -12.40
CA MET A 1 -2.28 -16.22 -12.03
C MET A 1 -2.12 -14.70 -11.97
N ARG A 2 -3.02 -13.92 -12.59
CA ARG A 2 -2.91 -12.45 -12.68
C ARG A 2 -3.92 -11.84 -11.69
N LEU A 3 -3.41 -11.14 -10.67
CA LEU A 3 -4.20 -10.63 -9.53
C LEU A 3 -5.30 -9.65 -9.94
N GLU A 4 -5.09 -8.89 -11.03
CA GLU A 4 -6.08 -7.97 -11.63
C GLU A 4 -7.43 -8.63 -11.97
N PHE A 5 -7.46 -9.95 -12.16
CA PHE A 5 -8.66 -10.70 -12.56
C PHE A 5 -9.24 -11.56 -11.42
N ALA A 6 -8.67 -11.51 -10.22
CA ALA A 6 -9.04 -12.37 -9.11
C ALA A 6 -9.98 -11.70 -8.09
N ASP A 7 -10.41 -10.46 -8.34
CA ASP A 7 -11.23 -9.63 -7.42
C ASP A 7 -10.60 -9.47 -6.02
N ARG A 8 -9.27 -9.64 -5.93
CA ARG A 8 -8.52 -9.49 -4.68
C ARG A 8 -7.84 -8.13 -4.64
N ALA A 9 -8.64 -7.08 -4.42
CA ALA A 9 -8.16 -5.70 -4.37
C ALA A 9 -7.01 -5.53 -3.36
N ARG A 10 -7.17 -6.12 -2.16
CA ARG A 10 -6.12 -6.15 -1.12
C ARG A 10 -4.81 -6.76 -1.60
N ASP A 11 -4.86 -8.00 -2.10
CA ASP A 11 -3.65 -8.75 -2.48
C ASP A 11 -2.92 -8.02 -3.62
N LEU A 12 -3.67 -7.47 -4.59
CA LEU A 12 -3.09 -6.67 -5.68
C LEU A 12 -2.45 -5.38 -5.17
N ALA A 13 -3.12 -4.65 -4.29
CA ALA A 13 -2.60 -3.42 -3.72
C ALA A 13 -1.31 -3.66 -2.91
N LEU A 14 -1.30 -4.66 -2.03
CA LEU A 14 -0.13 -5.03 -1.23
C LEU A 14 1.01 -5.55 -2.11
N PHE A 15 0.72 -6.35 -3.14
CA PHE A 15 1.74 -6.83 -4.07
C PHE A 15 2.41 -5.68 -4.82
N ASN A 16 1.63 -4.80 -5.44
CA ASN A 16 2.16 -3.65 -6.18
C ASN A 16 2.97 -2.72 -5.27
N LEU A 17 2.49 -2.48 -4.05
CA LEU A 17 3.21 -1.68 -3.06
C LEU A 17 4.53 -2.34 -2.61
N ALA A 18 4.57 -3.67 -2.49
CA ALA A 18 5.80 -4.39 -2.17
C ALA A 18 6.89 -4.20 -3.25
N ILE A 19 6.47 -4.18 -4.53
CA ILE A 19 7.37 -3.95 -5.67
C ILE A 19 7.95 -2.53 -5.63
N ASP A 20 7.09 -1.53 -5.44
CA ASP A 20 7.49 -0.12 -5.43
C ASP A 20 8.38 0.24 -4.23
N SER A 21 8.04 -0.30 -3.05
CA SER A 21 8.62 0.13 -1.78
C SER A 21 9.87 -0.64 -1.36
N LYS A 22 10.02 -1.88 -1.85
CA LYS A 22 11.04 -2.84 -1.38
C LYS A 22 11.05 -2.99 0.16
N LEU A 23 9.91 -2.76 0.79
CA LEU A 23 9.74 -2.97 2.23
C LEU A 23 9.83 -4.45 2.57
N ARG A 24 10.18 -4.74 3.82
CA ARG A 24 10.09 -6.11 4.34
C ARG A 24 8.62 -6.47 4.46
N GLY A 25 8.29 -7.76 4.33
CA GLY A 25 6.92 -8.24 4.51
C GLY A 25 6.29 -7.79 5.84
N CYS A 26 7.06 -7.79 6.93
CA CYS A 26 6.59 -7.30 8.24
C CYS A 26 6.30 -5.80 8.29
N ASP A 27 7.01 -4.99 7.51
CA ASP A 27 6.79 -3.55 7.43
C ASP A 27 5.58 -3.25 6.52
N LEU A 28 5.45 -4.02 5.44
CA LEU A 28 4.34 -3.92 4.50
C LEU A 28 2.98 -4.21 5.17
N VAL A 29 2.87 -5.28 5.96
CA VAL A 29 1.62 -5.63 6.67
C VAL A 29 1.30 -4.71 7.85
N ARG A 30 2.23 -3.84 8.24
CA ARG A 30 2.04 -2.82 9.30
C ARG A 30 1.84 -1.42 8.73
N LEU A 31 1.77 -1.30 7.41
CA LEU A 31 1.61 -0.03 6.74
C LEU A 31 0.21 0.51 6.98
N ARG A 32 0.12 1.78 7.38
CA ARG A 32 -1.15 2.42 7.69
C ARG A 32 -1.76 3.01 6.43
N VAL A 33 -3.09 3.11 6.41
CA VAL A 33 -3.81 3.86 5.37
C VAL A 33 -3.26 5.29 5.25
N ALA A 34 -2.97 5.94 6.39
CA ALA A 34 -2.42 7.29 6.45
C ALA A 34 -0.98 7.41 5.90
N ASP A 35 -0.24 6.31 5.75
CA ASP A 35 1.09 6.34 5.15
C ASP A 35 0.98 6.56 3.63
N VAL A 36 -0.04 5.99 2.99
CA VAL A 36 -0.19 5.99 1.52
C VAL A 36 -1.30 6.90 1.00
N SER A 37 -2.25 7.30 1.84
CA SER A 37 -3.39 8.12 1.46
C SER A 37 -3.58 9.31 2.40
N ALA A 38 -4.09 10.42 1.87
CA ALA A 38 -4.52 11.57 2.64
C ALA A 38 -5.70 12.24 1.93
N ALA A 39 -6.73 12.65 2.68
CA ALA A 39 -7.93 13.31 2.14
C ALA A 39 -8.57 12.56 0.96
N GLY A 40 -8.60 11.22 1.02
CA GLY A 40 -9.19 10.37 -0.03
C GLY A 40 -8.36 10.27 -1.32
N GLN A 41 -7.10 10.69 -1.31
CA GLN A 41 -6.20 10.60 -2.46
C GLN A 41 -4.94 9.80 -2.09
N VAL A 42 -4.52 8.91 -3.00
CA VAL A 42 -3.25 8.18 -2.84
C VAL A 42 -2.10 9.12 -3.14
N LYS A 43 -1.12 9.16 -2.24
CA LYS A 43 0.08 9.99 -2.37
C LYS A 43 0.93 9.51 -3.54
N GLU A 44 1.64 10.42 -4.19
CA GLU A 44 2.59 10.04 -5.23
C GLU A 44 3.87 9.42 -4.67
N ARG A 45 4.20 9.76 -3.42
CA ARG A 45 5.42 9.32 -2.73
C ARG A 45 5.15 9.23 -1.23
N THR A 46 5.75 8.26 -0.57
CA THR A 46 5.70 8.13 0.88
C THR A 46 7.06 7.77 1.47
N SER A 47 7.15 7.78 2.80
CA SER A 47 8.35 7.45 3.57
C SER A 47 7.95 6.63 4.79
N VAL A 48 8.52 5.43 4.92
CA VAL A 48 8.19 4.48 5.99
C VAL A 48 9.45 4.09 6.74
N LEU A 49 9.41 4.01 8.06
CA LEU A 49 10.53 3.51 8.85
C LEU A 49 10.59 1.98 8.76
N GLN A 50 11.73 1.43 8.33
CA GLN A 50 11.93 -0.02 8.37
C GLN A 50 12.14 -0.50 9.81
N SER A 51 11.61 -1.69 10.13
CA SER A 51 11.72 -2.27 11.47
C SER A 51 13.13 -2.73 11.85
N LYS A 52 13.85 -3.40 10.93
CA LYS A 52 15.20 -3.95 11.21
C LYS A 52 16.25 -2.85 11.29
N THR A 53 16.08 -1.82 10.49
CA THR A 53 16.98 -0.67 10.37
C THR A 53 16.10 0.54 10.52
N PRO A 54 16.19 1.34 11.60
CA PRO A 54 15.32 2.48 11.87
C PRO A 54 15.67 3.66 10.95
N GLN A 55 15.67 3.39 9.65
CA GLN A 55 15.97 4.30 8.58
C GLN A 55 14.69 4.47 7.75
N PRO A 56 14.36 5.72 7.38
CA PRO A 56 13.24 5.98 6.50
C PRO A 56 13.55 5.49 5.09
N VAL A 57 12.67 4.64 4.56
CA VAL A 57 12.65 4.26 3.16
C VAL A 57 11.60 5.11 2.46
N ARG A 58 12.07 5.97 1.56
CA ARG A 58 11.23 6.79 0.69
C ARG A 58 11.09 6.11 -0.66
N PHE A 59 9.86 6.02 -1.15
CA PHE A 59 9.56 5.40 -2.44
C PHE A 59 8.38 6.08 -3.13
N GLU A 60 8.39 6.04 -4.46
CA GLU A 60 7.28 6.50 -5.29
C GLU A 60 6.20 5.42 -5.34
N ILE A 61 4.94 5.84 -5.34
CA ILE A 61 3.80 4.95 -5.56
C ILE A 61 3.44 5.10 -7.02
N THR A 62 3.73 4.11 -7.85
CA THR A 62 3.52 4.21 -9.31
C THR A 62 2.02 4.33 -9.64
N ASP A 63 1.69 4.82 -10.85
CA ASP A 63 0.29 4.95 -11.29
C ASP A 63 -0.51 3.65 -11.20
N GLY A 64 0.14 2.51 -11.50
CA GLY A 64 -0.47 1.19 -11.36
C GLY A 64 -0.83 0.89 -9.90
N THR A 65 0.12 1.09 -8.99
CA THR A 65 -0.08 0.91 -7.55
C THR A 65 -1.13 1.86 -7.00
N ARG A 66 -1.17 3.13 -7.45
CA ARG A 66 -2.20 4.10 -7.06
C ARG A 66 -3.60 3.62 -7.41
N LYS A 67 -3.80 3.07 -8.62
CA LYS A 67 -5.09 2.50 -9.03
C LYS A 67 -5.49 1.31 -8.16
N SER A 68 -4.56 0.40 -7.88
CA SER A 68 -4.82 -0.76 -7.01
C SER A 68 -5.13 -0.34 -5.57
N LEU A 69 -4.42 0.64 -5.04
CA LEU A 69 -4.68 1.21 -3.72
C LEU A 69 -6.03 1.90 -3.66
N LEU A 70 -6.43 2.68 -4.67
CA LEU A 70 -7.75 3.30 -4.72
C LEU A 70 -8.87 2.25 -4.68
N ALA A 71 -8.76 1.20 -5.48
CA ALA A 71 -9.72 0.10 -5.46
C ALA A 71 -9.81 -0.57 -4.08
N TRP A 72 -8.67 -0.75 -3.40
CA TRP A 72 -8.65 -1.30 -2.04
C TRP A 72 -9.19 -0.31 -0.99
N LEU A 73 -8.95 0.99 -1.16
CA LEU A 73 -9.46 2.04 -0.26
C LEU A 73 -10.98 2.20 -0.32
N GLU A 74 -11.59 1.82 -1.44
CA GLU A 74 -13.04 1.81 -1.64
C GLU A 74 -13.70 0.50 -1.19
N ASP A 75 -12.91 -0.51 -0.83
CA ASP A 75 -13.42 -1.81 -0.40
C ASP A 75 -14.07 -1.73 0.99
N PRO A 76 -15.31 -2.23 1.17
CA PRO A 76 -15.97 -2.27 2.47
C PRO A 76 -15.17 -2.95 3.58
N GLU A 77 -14.30 -3.92 3.25
CA GLU A 77 -13.46 -4.61 4.23
C GLU A 77 -12.41 -3.69 4.86
N LEU A 78 -12.00 -2.62 4.17
CA LEU A 78 -11.02 -1.67 4.70
C LEU A 78 -11.68 -0.54 5.52
N VAL A 79 -13.00 -0.37 5.44
CA VAL A 79 -13.71 0.69 6.17
C VAL A 79 -13.52 0.51 7.68
N GLY A 80 -12.89 1.49 8.31
CA GLY A 80 -12.58 1.46 9.75
C GLY A 80 -11.28 0.74 10.11
N SER A 81 -10.55 0.19 9.13
CA SER A 81 -9.20 -0.34 9.34
C SER A 81 -8.16 0.78 9.42
N GLU A 82 -7.21 0.65 10.35
CA GLU A 82 -6.03 1.52 10.42
C GLU A 82 -4.95 1.10 9.40
N PHE A 83 -4.93 -0.19 9.01
CA PHE A 83 -3.88 -0.83 8.22
C PHE A 83 -4.42 -1.35 6.87
N LEU A 84 -3.53 -1.48 5.89
CA LEU A 84 -3.84 -2.06 4.57
C LEU A 84 -4.08 -3.58 4.58
#